data_AF-A0A662U457-F1
#
_entry.id   AF-A0A662U457-F1
#
_cell.length_a   1.000
_cell.length_b   1.000
_cell.length_c   1.000
_cell.angle_alpha   90.00
_cell.angle_beta   90.00
_cell.angle_gamma   90.00
#
_symmetry.space_group_name_H-M   'P 1'
#
loop_
_entity.id
_entity.type
_entity.pdbx_description
1 polymer ?
#
loop_
_entity_poly.entity_id
_entity_poly.type
_entity_poly.pdbx_seq_one_letter_code
_entity_poly.pdbx_strand_id
1 'polypeptide(L)'
;MFYIAEAITPLIPYYLKLHVQYALPLSFITAALLLAAMGFMVAMIAEISIKRKMLEMILAGLGSAALTFLMGKLASLIFGIHVEQFLTFTIAGKVFLTY
;
A
#
# COMPACT_ATOMS: atom_id res chain seq x y z
N MET A 1 -4.46 19.06 -2.52
CA MET A 1 -3.94 18.55 -3.82
C MET A 1 -2.74 17.62 -3.62
N PHE A 2 -1.72 17.99 -2.85
CA PHE A 2 -0.54 17.13 -2.58
C PHE A 2 -0.86 15.74 -2.00
N TYR A 3 -1.84 15.64 -1.10
CA TYR A 3 -2.30 14.36 -0.53
C TYR A 3 -2.68 13.30 -1.59
N ILE A 4 -3.38 13.73 -2.65
CA ILE A 4 -3.86 12.82 -3.70
C ILE A 4 -2.71 12.38 -4.59
N ALA A 5 -1.79 13.30 -4.93
CA ALA A 5 -0.64 12.99 -5.77
C ALA A 5 0.28 11.94 -5.12
N GLU A 6 0.54 12.09 -3.82
CA GLU A 6 1.34 11.12 -3.07
C GLU A 6 0.63 9.76 -2.94
N ALA A 7 -0.69 9.76 -2.71
CA ALA A 7 -1.47 8.53 -2.64
C ALA A 7 -1.52 7.74 -3.96
N ILE A 8 -1.53 8.44 -5.11
CA ILE A 8 -1.58 7.82 -6.44
C ILE A 8 -0.22 7.22 -6.84
N THR A 9 0.89 7.85 -6.43
CA THR A 9 2.24 7.46 -6.88
C THR A 9 2.56 5.97 -6.66
N PRO A 10 2.38 5.38 -5.47
CA PRO A 10 2.63 3.95 -5.27
C PRO A 10 1.61 3.05 -5.97
N LEU A 11 0.49 3.59 -6.47
CA LEU A 11 -0.51 2.83 -7.24
C LEU A 11 -0.14 2.72 -8.73
N ILE A 12 0.81 3.51 -9.23
CA ILE A 12 1.24 3.51 -10.63
C ILE A 12 1.56 2.09 -11.14
N PRO A 13 2.36 1.26 -10.44
CA PRO A 13 2.66 -0.11 -10.89
C PRO A 13 1.43 -0.99 -11.12
N TYR A 14 0.35 -0.77 -10.36
CA TYR A 14 -0.90 -1.50 -10.52
C TYR A 14 -1.68 -1.05 -11.76
N TYR A 15 -1.64 0.24 -12.08
CA TYR A 15 -2.27 0.78 -13.31
C TYR A 15 -1.55 0.34 -14.59
N LEU A 16 -0.28 -0.06 -14.49
CA LEU A 16 0.47 -0.65 -15.61
C LEU A 16 0.05 -2.10 -15.92
N LYS A 17 -0.95 -2.66 -15.23
CA LYS A 17 -1.46 -4.03 -15.41
C LYS A 17 -0.36 -5.10 -15.27
N LEU A 18 0.66 -4.81 -14.47
CA LEU A 18 1.71 -5.77 -14.14
C LEU A 18 1.15 -6.88 -13.25
N HIS A 19 1.71 -8.08 -13.36
CA HIS A 19 1.38 -9.16 -12.44
C HIS A 19 1.70 -8.75 -11.00
N VAL A 20 0.88 -9.17 -10.04
CA VAL A 20 0.96 -8.74 -8.62
C VAL A 20 2.36 -8.98 -8.04
N GLN A 21 3.01 -10.08 -8.44
CA GLN A 21 4.38 -10.43 -8.03
C GLN A 21 5.42 -9.33 -8.35
N TYR A 22 5.18 -8.53 -9.41
CA TYR A 22 6.05 -7.41 -9.80
C TYR A 22 5.48 -6.06 -9.36
N ALA A 23 4.17 -5.88 -9.43
CA ALA A 23 3.51 -4.63 -9.07
C ALA A 23 3.72 -4.26 -7.59
N LEU A 24 3.63 -5.26 -6.70
CA LEU A 24 3.77 -5.06 -5.26
C LEU A 24 5.16 -4.54 -4.85
N PRO A 25 6.28 -5.23 -5.17
CA PRO A 25 7.60 -4.71 -4.80
C PRO A 25 7.90 -3.36 -5.47
N LEU A 26 7.46 -3.15 -6.71
CA LEU A 26 7.64 -1.86 -7.39
C LEU A 26 6.84 -0.73 -6.72
N SER A 27 5.67 -1.03 -6.18
CA SER A 27 4.86 -0.09 -5.38
C SER A 27 5.58 0.32 -4.10
N PHE A 28 6.19 -0.64 -3.39
CA PHE A 28 7.01 -0.34 -2.21
C PHE A 28 8.25 0.51 -2.55
N ILE A 29 8.92 0.22 -3.67
CA ILE A 29 10.09 0.99 -4.13
C ILE A 29 9.66 2.44 -4.46
N THR A 30 8.59 2.61 -5.23
CA THR A 30 8.08 3.95 -5.59
C THR A 30 7.61 4.73 -4.37
N ALA A 31 6.94 4.09 -3.41
CA ALA A 31 6.60 4.69 -2.12
C ALA A 31 7.85 5.15 -1.35
N ALA A 32 8.87 4.28 -1.24
CA ALA A 32 10.10 4.59 -0.52
C ALA A 32 10.85 5.77 -1.16
N LEU A 33 10.93 5.82 -2.49
CA LEU A 33 11.56 6.92 -3.22
C LEU A 33 10.82 8.24 -3.00
N LEU A 34 9.48 8.22 -3.02
CA LEU A 34 8.67 9.40 -2.76
C LEU A 34 8.84 9.89 -1.31
N LEU A 35 8.81 8.99 -0.33
CA LEU A 35 9.05 9.32 1.09
C LEU A 35 10.48 9.84 1.32
N ALA A 36 11.46 9.29 0.61
CA ALA A 36 12.84 9.78 0.63
C ALA A 36 12.93 11.20 0.07
N ALA A 37 12.28 11.48 -1.07
CA ALA A 37 12.23 12.81 -1.66
C ALA A 37 11.53 13.83 -0.75
N MET A 38 10.41 13.45 -0.14
CA MET A 38 9.68 14.30 0.81
C MET A 38 10.52 14.55 2.08
N GLY A 39 11.13 13.51 2.63
CA GLY A 39 12.02 13.63 3.79
C GLY A 39 13.25 14.51 3.50
N PHE A 40 13.78 14.47 2.27
CA PHE A 40 14.82 15.39 1.81
C PHE A 40 14.33 16.84 1.79
N MET A 41 13.16 17.12 1.18
CA MET A 41 12.59 18.48 1.16
C MET A 41 12.36 19.02 2.57
N VAL A 42 11.76 18.21 3.44
CA VAL A 42 11.51 18.60 4.83
C VAL A 42 12.82 18.85 5.58
N ALA A 43 13.86 18.05 5.35
CA ALA A 43 15.16 18.26 5.98
C ALA A 43 15.84 19.55 5.53
N MET A 44 15.75 19.89 4.25
CA MET A 44 16.26 21.14 3.70
C MET A 44 15.55 22.36 4.31
N ILE A 45 14.22 22.31 4.43
CA ILE A 45 13.41 23.41 4.97
C ILE A 45 13.63 23.58 6.48
N ALA A 46 13.74 22.48 7.21
CA ALA A 46 13.87 22.51 8.67
C ALA A 46 15.34 22.54 9.15
N GLU A 47 16.31 22.58 8.23
CA GLU A 47 17.76 22.57 8.52
C GLU A 47 18.20 21.43 9.46
N ILE A 48 17.59 20.26 9.29
CA ILE A 48 17.92 19.04 10.05
C ILE A 48 18.69 18.03 9.19
N SER A 49 19.25 17.00 9.84
CA SER A 49 19.97 15.93 9.14
C SER A 49 19.09 15.24 8.09
N ILE A 50 19.47 15.39 6.82
CA ILE A 50 18.82 14.81 5.65
C ILE A 50 18.65 13.30 5.78
N LYS A 51 19.74 12.58 6.06
CA LYS A 51 19.73 11.11 6.18
C LYS A 51 18.75 10.65 7.25
N ARG A 52 18.77 11.32 8.42
CA ARG A 52 17.89 11.00 9.53
C ARG A 52 16.42 11.20 9.14
N LYS A 53 16.08 12.35 8.53
CA LYS A 53 14.69 12.65 8.20
C LYS A 53 14.15 11.78 7.07
N MET A 54 14.96 11.49 6.05
CA MET A 54 14.60 10.53 5.00
C MET A 54 14.29 9.15 5.60
N LEU A 55 15.15 8.64 6.47
CA LEU A 55 14.91 7.34 7.13
C LEU A 55 13.67 7.37 8.03
N GLU A 56 13.48 8.43 8.80
CA GLU A 56 12.28 8.60 9.64
C GLU A 56 11.00 8.52 8.81
N MET A 57 10.95 9.21 7.67
CA MET A 57 9.79 9.21 6.78
C MET A 57 9.56 7.85 6.11
N ILE A 58 10.62 7.20 5.62
CA ILE A 58 10.55 5.86 5.02
C ILE A 58 10.05 4.85 6.05
N LEU A 59 10.63 4.85 7.25
CA LEU A 59 10.26 3.92 8.32
C LEU A 59 8.84 4.18 8.83
N ALA A 60 8.43 5.44 8.99
CA ALA A 60 7.07 5.77 9.38
C ALA A 60 6.04 5.32 8.33
N GLY A 61 6.29 5.63 7.04
CA GLY A 61 5.37 5.29 5.96
C GLY A 61 5.29 3.79 5.70
N LEU A 62 6.42 3.14 5.43
CA LEU A 62 6.44 1.70 5.16
C LEU A 62 6.13 0.87 6.40
N GLY A 63 6.56 1.31 7.58
CA GLY A 63 6.24 0.66 8.85
C GLY A 63 4.74 0.71 9.15
N SER A 64 4.08 1.84 8.89
CA SER A 64 2.62 1.94 8.98
C SER A 64 1.92 1.01 8.01
N ALA A 65 2.37 0.95 6.74
CA ALA A 65 1.81 0.03 5.75
C ALA A 65 1.94 -1.45 6.18
N ALA A 66 3.11 -1.83 6.72
CA ALA A 66 3.34 -3.17 7.26
C ALA A 66 2.41 -3.48 8.44
N LEU A 67 2.24 -2.54 9.37
CA LEU A 67 1.32 -2.69 10.50
C LEU A 67 -0.14 -2.82 10.02
N THR A 68 -0.59 -1.99 9.08
CA THR A 68 -1.94 -2.08 8.52
C THR A 68 -2.18 -3.42 7.83
N PHE A 69 -1.21 -3.92 7.07
CA PHE A 69 -1.29 -5.24 6.46
C PHE A 69 -1.41 -6.35 7.51
N LEU A 70 -0.59 -6.30 8.58
CA LEU A 70 -0.66 -7.25 9.68
C LEU A 70 -2.04 -7.21 10.37
N MET A 71 -2.57 -6.01 10.62
CA MET A 71 -3.91 -5.87 11.20
C MET A 71 -4.99 -6.46 10.29
N GLY A 72 -4.92 -6.21 8.98
CA GLY A 72 -5.82 -6.82 8.01
C GLY A 72 -5.73 -8.35 8.01
N LYS A 73 -4.51 -8.89 8.06
CA LYS A 73 -4.27 -10.33 8.11
C LYS A 73 -4.80 -10.96 9.41
N LEU A 74 -4.59 -10.30 10.56
CA LEU A 74 -5.11 -10.75 11.85
C LEU A 74 -6.65 -10.75 11.85
N ALA A 75 -7.27 -9.70 11.31
CA ALA A 75 -8.72 -9.66 11.16
C ALA A 75 -9.23 -10.80 10.27
N SER A 76 -8.60 -11.05 9.11
CA SER A 76 -8.96 -12.18 8.25
C SER A 76 -8.86 -13.54 8.96
N LEU A 77 -7.84 -13.73 9.82
CA LEU A 77 -7.67 -14.96 10.60
C LEU A 77 -8.74 -15.13 11.69
N ILE A 78 -9.05 -14.06 12.43
CA ILE A 78 -10.02 -14.11 13.54
C ILE A 78 -11.45 -14.31 13.04
N PHE A 79 -11.82 -13.59 11.97
CA PHE A 79 -13.18 -13.62 11.44
C PHE A 79 -13.40 -14.70 10.36
N GLY A 80 -12.37 -15.48 10.01
CA GLY A 80 -12.45 -16.53 8.99
C GLY A 80 -12.76 -15.99 7.59
N ILE A 81 -12.52 -14.69 7.34
CA ILE A 81 -12.82 -14.05 6.06
C ILE A 81 -11.66 -14.36 5.11
N HIS A 82 -11.74 -15.51 4.44
CA HIS A 82 -10.90 -15.81 3.30
C HIS A 82 -11.44 -15.03 2.09
N VAL A 83 -10.60 -14.23 1.44
CA VAL A 83 -10.99 -13.40 0.28
C VAL A 83 -11.61 -14.26 -0.85
N GLU A 84 -11.27 -15.55 -0.91
CA GLU A 84 -11.89 -16.51 -1.84
C GLU A 84 -13.38 -16.76 -1.59
N GLN A 85 -13.83 -16.67 -0.33
CA GLN A 85 -15.22 -16.97 0.04
C GLN A 85 -16.18 -15.91 -0.51
N PHE A 86 -15.73 -14.68 -0.71
CA PHE A 86 -16.53 -13.59 -1.30
C PHE A 86 -16.76 -13.77 -2.81
N LEU A 87 -15.77 -14.32 -3.52
CA LEU A 87 -15.88 -14.69 -4.94
C LEU A 87 -16.80 -15.90 -5.12
N THR A 88 -16.68 -16.92 -4.28
CA THR A 88 -17.58 -18.08 -4.30
C THR A 88 -19.02 -17.69 -3.97
N PHE A 89 -19.25 -16.78 -3.01
CA PHE A 89 -20.60 -16.27 -2.72
C PHE A 89 -21.22 -15.50 -3.88
N THR A 90 -20.41 -14.71 -4.59
CA THR A 90 -20.85 -13.95 -5.78
C THR A 90 -21.17 -14.86 -6.97
N ILE A 91 -20.36 -15.91 -7.18
CA ILE A 91 -20.61 -16.89 -8.26
C ILE A 91 -21.79 -17.81 -7.90
N ALA A 92 -21.88 -18.29 -6.66
CA ALA A 92 -23.00 -19.10 -6.19
C ALA A 92 -24.34 -18.33 -6.23
N GLY A 93 -24.32 -17.04 -5.87
CA GLY A 93 -25.51 -16.18 -5.96
C GLY A 93 -25.99 -15.94 -7.40
N LYS A 94 -25.07 -15.92 -8.39
CA LYS A 94 -25.43 -15.86 -9.82
C LYS A 94 -26.00 -17.18 -10.35
N VAL A 95 -25.51 -18.32 -9.87
CA VAL A 95 -26.00 -19.64 -10.28
C VAL A 95 -27.41 -19.91 -9.73
N PHE A 96 -27.73 -19.43 -8.52
CA PHE A 96 -29.04 -19.66 -7.89
C PHE A 96 -30.19 -18.83 -8.48
N LEU A 97 -29.90 -17.74 -9.22
CA LEU A 97 -30.90 -16.91 -9.91
C LEU A 97 -31.16 -17.34 -11.36
N THR A 98 -30.63 -18.49 -11.78
CA THR A 98 -30.76 -19.01 -13.16
C THR A 98 -31.64 -20.28 -13.23
N TYR A 99 -32.36 -20.62 -12.14
CA TYR A 99 -33.37 -21.69 -12.11
C TYR A 99 -34.73 -21.14 -11.67
#